data_AF-A0A150TE44-F1
#
_entry.id   AF-A0A150TE44-F1
#
_cell.length_a   1.000
_cell.length_b   1.000
_cell.length_c   1.000
_cell.angle_alpha   90.00
_cell.angle_beta   90.00
_cell.angle_gamma   90.00
#
_symmetry.space_group_name_H-M   'P 1'
#
loop_
_entity.id
_entity.type
_entity.pdbx_description
1 polymer ?
#
loop_
_entity_poly.entity_id
_entity_poly.type
_entity_poly.pdbx_seq_one_letter_code
_entity_poly.pdbx_strand_id
1 'polypeptide(L)'
;MKPPRKSSVLAPVLALAAALAGCGSDPEGPALVWPIGGTDELQPMSSSFGPRLQTSRDGVYDFHRGIDIPAPMGTPVYAVADGKVTRAGRYDDFEDVVVQIEHCDAPGACFYSTYIHLTMPLVETGAQVGRGEHIGYTGLAASSLFPHLHFEIRDGGTEKAYSVHPLRFLPTPAGLPPALAVRRTDADSTSSVTAEVEVTLPGIAPGLIEVAAATKSRSTGEVIEERVFNYDEWNRQYTAEGDAAIIDEQSLGGIRIEPAKFNAQSSAYVIAFRFSNLDGTASADDLRITARARDVNGHVVEASAP
;
A
#
# COMPACT_ATOMS: atom_id res chain seq x y z
N MET A 1 60.57 28.02 68.02
CA MET A 1 61.67 27.82 67.04
C MET A 1 61.11 27.05 65.85
N LYS A 2 61.31 27.60 64.64
CA LYS A 2 61.19 26.99 63.28
C LYS A 2 62.07 25.72 63.15
N PRO A 3 62.05 24.93 62.04
CA PRO A 3 61.25 25.03 60.80
C PRO A 3 60.64 23.68 60.30
N PRO A 4 59.97 23.66 59.12
CA PRO A 4 59.14 22.57 58.63
C PRO A 4 59.88 21.61 57.69
N ARG A 5 59.35 20.39 57.49
CA ARG A 5 59.74 19.52 56.37
C ARG A 5 58.72 19.62 55.24
N LYS A 6 59.25 19.88 54.04
CA LYS A 6 58.54 20.04 52.77
C LYS A 6 58.31 18.67 52.09
N SER A 7 57.17 18.61 51.40
CA SER A 7 56.94 18.11 50.03
C SER A 7 57.23 16.64 49.66
N SER A 8 56.15 15.93 49.30
CA SER A 8 55.93 15.51 47.90
C SER A 8 54.44 15.30 47.64
N VAL A 9 53.86 16.11 46.76
CA VAL A 9 52.50 15.93 46.23
C VAL A 9 52.62 15.04 45.00
N LEU A 10 52.03 13.85 45.03
CA LEU A 10 51.58 13.15 43.83
C LEU A 10 50.04 13.19 43.85
N ALA A 11 49.47 13.99 42.96
CA ALA A 11 48.05 13.90 42.63
C ALA A 11 47.83 12.67 41.74
N PRO A 12 46.81 11.84 41.96
CA PRO A 12 46.41 10.88 40.95
C PRO A 12 45.72 11.66 39.82
N VAL A 13 46.24 11.52 38.61
CA VAL A 13 45.53 11.92 37.39
C VAL A 13 44.32 11.01 37.29
N LEU A 14 43.16 11.51 37.70
CA LEU A 14 41.88 10.87 37.47
C LEU A 14 41.58 11.05 35.98
N ALA A 15 41.94 10.06 35.17
CA ALA A 15 41.52 9.97 33.78
C ALA A 15 39.99 9.79 33.78
N LEU A 16 39.28 10.88 33.51
CA LEU A 16 37.84 10.86 33.25
C LEU A 16 37.64 10.20 31.88
N ALA A 17 37.49 8.88 31.89
CA ALA A 17 36.96 8.17 30.74
C ALA A 17 35.49 8.59 30.60
N ALA A 18 35.24 9.55 29.72
CA ALA A 18 33.90 9.84 29.25
C ALA A 18 33.38 8.59 28.53
N ALA A 19 32.56 7.81 29.22
CA ALA A 19 31.70 6.84 28.58
C ALA A 19 30.75 7.63 27.69
N LEU A 20 31.06 7.72 26.40
CA LEU A 20 30.09 8.05 25.37
C LEU A 20 29.06 6.92 25.42
N ALA A 21 27.96 7.16 26.14
CA ALA A 21 26.73 6.45 25.92
C ALA A 21 26.36 6.72 24.46
N GLY A 22 26.66 5.75 23.60
CA GLY A 22 26.11 5.74 22.26
C GLY A 22 24.59 5.75 22.42
N CYS A 23 23.94 6.80 21.92
CA CYS A 23 22.54 6.75 21.56
C CYS A 23 22.39 5.65 20.50
N GLY A 24 22.16 4.42 20.93
CA GLY A 24 21.58 3.39 20.10
C GLY A 24 20.09 3.72 19.97
N SER A 25 19.74 4.39 18.89
CA SER A 25 18.36 4.54 18.45
C SER A 25 17.98 3.28 17.66
N ASP A 26 17.59 2.22 18.36
CA ASP A 26 16.82 1.14 17.74
C ASP A 26 15.36 1.28 18.20
N PRO A 27 14.46 1.88 17.39
CA PRO A 27 13.05 2.04 17.74
C PRO A 27 12.30 0.75 17.38
N GLU A 28 12.48 -0.33 18.15
CA GLU A 28 11.77 -1.59 17.93
C GLU A 28 10.34 -1.54 18.50
N GLY A 29 9.46 -0.86 17.78
CA GLY A 29 8.04 -1.24 17.67
C GLY A 29 7.64 -1.14 16.20
N PRO A 30 6.61 -1.86 15.72
CA PRO A 30 6.20 -1.72 14.33
C PRO A 30 5.90 -0.23 14.04
N ALA A 31 6.38 0.27 12.89
CA ALA A 31 6.29 1.68 12.52
C ALA A 31 4.87 2.24 12.71
N LEU A 32 3.85 1.43 12.39
CA LEU A 32 2.44 1.65 12.69
C LEU A 32 1.81 0.41 13.35
N VAL A 33 0.69 0.58 14.03
CA VAL A 33 -0.22 -0.52 14.43
C VAL A 33 -1.48 -0.53 13.56
N TRP A 34 -2.18 -1.66 13.52
CA TRP A 34 -3.49 -1.72 12.86
C TRP A 34 -4.50 -0.81 13.58
N PRO A 35 -5.37 -0.09 12.83
CA PRO A 35 -6.35 0.82 13.40
C PRO A 35 -7.53 0.10 14.06
N ILE A 36 -7.58 -1.23 13.99
CA ILE A 36 -8.55 -2.09 14.67
C ILE A 36 -7.78 -3.22 15.33
N GLY A 37 -8.05 -3.49 16.60
CA GLY A 37 -7.47 -4.59 17.37
C GLY A 37 -8.48 -5.71 17.59
N GLY A 38 -8.01 -6.96 17.69
CA GLY A 38 -8.83 -8.09 18.13
C GLY A 38 -9.11 -9.16 17.08
N THR A 39 -8.47 -9.13 15.92
CA THR A 39 -8.47 -10.30 15.03
C THR A 39 -7.05 -10.83 14.93
N ASP A 40 -6.72 -11.85 15.72
CA ASP A 40 -5.51 -12.67 15.53
C ASP A 40 -5.43 -13.25 14.10
N GLU A 41 -6.51 -13.12 13.33
CA GLU A 41 -6.64 -13.37 11.89
C GLU A 41 -7.23 -12.13 11.20
N LEU A 42 -6.42 -11.37 10.45
CA LEU A 42 -6.93 -10.29 9.60
C LEU A 42 -8.06 -10.83 8.71
N GLN A 43 -9.27 -10.29 8.88
CA GLN A 43 -10.40 -10.64 8.01
C GLN A 43 -10.09 -10.18 6.57
N PRO A 44 -10.54 -10.91 5.53
CA PRO A 44 -10.40 -10.46 4.16
C PRO A 44 -10.99 -9.05 4.02
N MET A 45 -10.21 -8.10 3.51
CA MET A 45 -10.69 -6.73 3.28
C MET A 45 -11.94 -6.73 2.39
N SER A 46 -12.91 -5.89 2.71
CA SER A 46 -14.13 -5.76 1.89
C SER A 46 -13.94 -4.87 0.66
N SER A 47 -12.88 -4.05 0.62
CA SER A 47 -12.46 -3.25 -0.54
C SER A 47 -11.02 -2.77 -0.35
N SER A 48 -10.19 -2.86 -1.39
CA SER A 48 -8.82 -2.34 -1.42
C SER A 48 -8.73 -0.91 -1.98
N PHE A 49 -7.54 -0.29 -1.88
CA PHE A 49 -7.24 1.02 -2.46
C PHE A 49 -7.20 0.95 -3.99
N GLY A 50 -7.68 2.02 -4.64
CA GLY A 50 -7.67 2.15 -6.09
C GLY A 50 -9.07 2.21 -6.68
N PRO A 51 -9.17 2.22 -8.01
CA PRO A 51 -10.45 2.33 -8.70
C PRO A 51 -11.35 1.14 -8.44
N ARG A 52 -12.66 1.33 -8.57
CA ARG A 52 -13.61 0.23 -8.43
C ARG A 52 -14.97 0.61 -9.00
N LEU A 53 -15.81 -0.40 -9.16
CA LEU A 53 -17.25 -0.19 -9.22
C LEU A 53 -17.77 0.15 -7.81
N GLN A 54 -18.52 1.24 -7.70
CA GLN A 54 -19.12 1.66 -6.44
C GLN A 54 -20.19 0.63 -6.02
N THR A 55 -19.98 -0.01 -4.87
CA THR A 55 -20.91 -1.04 -4.35
C THR A 55 -22.29 -0.50 -3.99
N SER A 56 -22.40 0.80 -3.72
CA SER A 56 -23.67 1.47 -3.39
C SER A 56 -24.45 1.97 -4.61
N ARG A 57 -23.86 1.95 -5.82
CA ARG A 57 -24.50 2.41 -7.06
C ARG A 57 -24.03 1.60 -8.26
N ASP A 58 -24.89 0.70 -8.73
CA ASP A 58 -24.62 -0.12 -9.91
C ASP A 58 -24.23 0.72 -11.13
N GLY A 59 -23.10 0.38 -11.75
CA GLY A 59 -22.61 1.04 -12.96
C GLY A 59 -21.84 2.34 -12.73
N VAL A 60 -21.70 2.82 -11.49
CA VAL A 60 -20.89 4.00 -11.16
C VAL A 60 -19.49 3.57 -10.76
N TYR A 61 -18.48 4.18 -11.36
CA TYR A 61 -17.08 3.97 -10.99
C TYR A 61 -16.59 5.08 -10.08
N ASP A 62 -15.79 4.73 -9.07
CA ASP A 62 -15.10 5.68 -8.21
C ASP A 62 -13.65 5.23 -7.95
N PHE A 63 -12.89 6.10 -7.28
CA PHE A 63 -11.58 5.79 -6.76
C PHE A 63 -11.64 5.65 -5.25
N HIS A 64 -11.34 4.46 -4.74
CA HIS A 64 -11.29 4.14 -3.33
C HIS A 64 -9.97 4.62 -2.71
N ARG A 65 -10.06 5.61 -1.81
CA ARG A 65 -8.91 6.35 -1.28
C ARG A 65 -8.24 5.70 -0.06
N GLY A 66 -8.76 4.55 0.34
CA GLY A 66 -8.30 3.82 1.51
C GLY A 66 -8.53 2.33 1.36
N ILE A 67 -8.63 1.65 2.48
CA ILE A 67 -9.05 0.25 2.58
C ILE A 67 -10.29 0.17 3.48
N ASP A 68 -11.18 -0.76 3.17
CA ASP A 68 -12.33 -1.04 4.01
C ASP A 68 -12.02 -2.29 4.83
N ILE A 69 -11.93 -2.11 6.15
CA ILE A 69 -11.63 -3.16 7.13
C ILE A 69 -12.95 -3.62 7.76
N PRO A 70 -13.41 -4.85 7.47
CA PRO A 70 -14.60 -5.43 8.09
C PRO A 70 -14.56 -5.38 9.61
N ALA A 71 -15.58 -4.77 10.22
CA ALA A 71 -15.70 -4.71 11.66
C ALA A 71 -17.15 -4.43 12.06
N PRO A 72 -17.74 -5.19 13.01
CA PRO A 72 -19.06 -4.87 13.56
C PRO A 72 -19.12 -3.42 14.05
N MET A 73 -20.27 -2.78 13.98
CA MET A 73 -20.45 -1.46 14.61
C MET A 73 -20.10 -1.53 16.10
N GLY A 74 -19.45 -0.50 16.61
CA GLY A 74 -19.00 -0.46 18.00
C GLY A 74 -17.64 -1.13 18.23
N THR A 75 -16.94 -1.57 17.18
CA THR A 75 -15.58 -2.09 17.32
C THR A 75 -14.62 -0.94 17.66
N PRO A 76 -13.76 -1.07 18.69
CA PRO A 76 -12.76 -0.05 19.00
C PRO A 76 -11.83 0.26 17.84
N VAL A 77 -11.61 1.56 17.60
CA VAL A 77 -10.69 2.09 16.59
C VAL A 77 -9.52 2.78 17.28
N TYR A 78 -8.30 2.51 16.81
CA TYR A 78 -7.06 2.93 17.45
C TYR A 78 -6.21 3.82 16.54
N ALA A 79 -5.52 4.79 17.13
CA ALA A 79 -4.53 5.59 16.41
C ALA A 79 -3.36 4.72 15.95
N VAL A 80 -3.01 4.76 14.66
CA VAL A 80 -1.95 3.92 14.08
C VAL A 80 -0.54 4.29 14.53
N ALA A 81 -0.35 5.54 14.98
CA ALA A 81 0.90 6.09 15.50
C ALA A 81 0.62 7.27 16.43
N ASP A 82 1.66 7.73 17.13
CA ASP A 82 1.64 8.98 17.86
C ASP A 82 1.30 10.13 16.91
N GLY A 83 0.51 11.10 17.34
CA GLY A 83 0.17 12.22 16.48
C GLY A 83 -0.79 13.23 17.11
N LYS A 84 -1.16 14.21 16.29
CA LYS A 84 -2.08 15.28 16.67
C LYS A 84 -3.37 15.18 15.85
N VAL A 85 -4.50 15.16 16.53
CA VAL A 85 -5.82 15.12 15.88
C VAL A 85 -6.05 16.45 15.14
N THR A 86 -6.28 16.39 13.84
CA THR A 86 -6.59 17.56 12.99
C THR A 86 -8.08 17.70 12.72
N ARG A 87 -8.84 16.60 12.78
CA ARG A 87 -10.30 16.56 12.65
C ARG A 87 -10.89 15.50 13.56
N ALA A 88 -12.02 15.78 14.20
CA ALA A 88 -12.78 14.81 14.98
C ALA A 88 -14.26 15.21 15.03
N GLY A 89 -15.14 14.43 14.42
CA GLY A 89 -16.58 14.73 14.33
C GLY A 89 -17.15 14.54 12.93
N ARG A 90 -18.34 15.09 12.68
CA ARG A 90 -18.99 15.04 11.36
C ARG A 90 -18.50 16.18 10.47
N TYR A 91 -18.10 15.85 9.24
CA TYR A 91 -17.61 16.83 8.27
C TYR A 91 -18.27 16.62 6.90
N ASP A 92 -18.65 17.70 6.25
CA ASP A 92 -19.40 17.67 4.99
C ASP A 92 -18.59 17.13 3.81
N ASP A 93 -17.27 17.39 3.76
CA ASP A 93 -16.38 16.92 2.69
C ASP A 93 -16.10 15.41 2.72
N PHE A 94 -16.42 14.78 3.86
CA PHE A 94 -16.43 13.34 4.06
C PHE A 94 -17.86 12.75 4.08
N GLU A 95 -18.88 13.59 4.20
CA GLU A 95 -20.29 13.23 4.43
C GLU A 95 -20.51 12.29 5.64
N ASP A 96 -19.54 12.22 6.57
CA ASP A 96 -19.57 11.26 7.67
C ASP A 96 -18.81 11.73 8.93
N VAL A 97 -18.87 10.93 9.98
CA VAL A 97 -18.06 11.08 11.19
C VAL A 97 -16.66 10.52 10.94
N VAL A 98 -15.66 11.36 11.19
CA VAL A 98 -14.26 11.04 10.96
C VAL A 98 -13.38 11.43 12.14
N VAL A 99 -12.24 10.75 12.24
CA VAL A 99 -11.05 11.26 12.92
C VAL A 99 -9.94 11.37 11.88
N GLN A 100 -9.18 12.45 11.88
CA GLN A 100 -7.95 12.59 11.10
C GLN A 100 -6.81 12.97 12.04
N ILE A 101 -5.67 12.30 11.90
CA ILE A 101 -4.50 12.49 12.76
C ILE A 101 -3.31 12.81 11.88
N GLU A 102 -2.59 13.87 12.24
CA GLU A 102 -1.28 14.24 11.71
C GLU A 102 -0.18 13.50 12.46
N HIS A 103 0.70 12.83 11.73
CA HIS A 103 1.85 12.12 12.25
C HIS A 103 3.11 12.74 11.66
N CYS A 104 3.98 13.29 12.51
CA CYS A 104 5.20 13.96 12.09
C CYS A 104 6.39 13.44 12.89
N ASP A 105 7.32 12.76 12.23
CA ASP A 105 8.59 12.35 12.85
C ASP A 105 9.61 13.50 12.86
N ALA A 106 9.51 14.40 11.87
CA ALA A 106 10.33 15.60 11.74
C ALA A 106 9.57 16.72 11.03
N PRO A 107 9.95 18.00 11.21
CA PRO A 107 9.34 19.11 10.47
C PRO A 107 9.41 18.89 8.95
N GLY A 108 8.25 18.89 8.28
CA GLY A 108 8.14 18.71 6.84
C GLY A 108 8.10 17.25 6.36
N ALA A 109 8.15 16.27 7.26
CA ALA A 109 7.96 14.85 6.97
C ALA A 109 6.76 14.34 7.79
N CYS A 110 5.55 14.65 7.29
CA CYS A 110 4.31 14.28 7.95
C CYS A 110 3.40 13.51 6.99
N PHE A 111 2.70 12.53 7.54
CA PHE A 111 1.59 11.86 6.89
C PHE A 111 0.34 11.99 7.75
N TYR A 112 -0.82 11.72 7.16
CA TYR A 112 -2.10 11.76 7.84
C TYR A 112 -2.77 10.40 7.78
N SER A 113 -3.29 9.94 8.91
CA SER A 113 -4.23 8.81 8.94
C SER A 113 -5.65 9.35 9.08
N THR A 114 -6.59 8.79 8.32
CA THR A 114 -8.01 9.17 8.38
C THR A 114 -8.88 7.94 8.63
N TYR A 115 -9.76 8.03 9.63
CA TYR A 115 -10.64 6.97 10.11
C TYR A 115 -12.07 7.43 9.87
N ILE A 116 -12.79 6.75 8.99
CA ILE A 116 -14.10 7.18 8.48
C ILE A 116 -15.18 6.15 8.83
N HIS A 117 -16.44 6.57 8.78
CA HIS A 117 -17.63 5.78 9.15
C HIS A 117 -17.68 5.46 10.64
N LEU A 118 -17.18 6.36 11.48
CA LEU A 118 -17.23 6.19 12.94
C LEU A 118 -18.65 6.43 13.46
N THR A 119 -19.03 5.77 14.56
CA THR A 119 -20.26 6.17 15.27
C THR A 119 -20.04 7.46 16.06
N MET A 120 -18.91 7.55 16.76
CA MET A 120 -18.50 8.72 17.51
C MET A 120 -16.98 8.75 17.69
N PRO A 121 -16.35 9.95 17.65
CA PRO A 121 -14.98 10.12 18.10
C PRO A 121 -14.93 10.12 19.65
N LEU A 122 -13.83 9.63 20.21
CA LEU A 122 -13.48 9.74 21.64
C LEU A 122 -12.41 10.80 21.91
N VAL A 123 -11.96 11.47 20.87
CA VAL A 123 -10.93 12.51 20.90
C VAL A 123 -11.46 13.80 20.28
N GLU A 124 -10.79 14.92 20.57
CA GLU A 124 -11.14 16.24 20.07
C GLU A 124 -10.06 16.78 19.14
N THR A 125 -10.43 17.69 18.24
CA THR A 125 -9.47 18.38 17.36
C THR A 125 -8.44 19.13 18.20
N GLY A 126 -7.16 18.92 17.89
CA GLY A 126 -6.02 19.51 18.61
C GLY A 126 -5.43 18.60 19.70
N ALA A 127 -6.10 17.51 20.07
CA ALA A 127 -5.57 16.54 21.04
C ALA A 127 -4.31 15.84 20.52
N GLN A 128 -3.40 15.52 21.43
CA GLN A 128 -2.30 14.58 21.17
C GLN A 128 -2.78 13.18 21.51
N VAL A 129 -2.46 12.21 20.65
CA VAL A 129 -2.80 10.81 20.83
C VAL A 129 -1.55 9.94 20.69
N GLY A 130 -1.49 8.86 21.46
CA GLY A 130 -0.44 7.86 21.35
C GLY A 130 -0.78 6.74 20.36
N ARG A 131 0.24 6.06 19.84
CA ARG A 131 0.10 4.83 19.07
C ARG A 131 -0.69 3.79 19.86
N GLY A 132 -1.75 3.26 19.25
CA GLY A 132 -2.66 2.31 19.88
C GLY A 132 -3.66 2.94 20.85
N GLU A 133 -3.74 4.27 20.93
CA GLU A 133 -4.77 4.95 21.72
C GLU A 133 -6.14 4.76 21.09
N HIS A 134 -7.14 4.49 21.92
CA HIS A 134 -8.52 4.28 21.49
C HIS A 134 -9.20 5.62 21.16
N ILE A 135 -9.49 5.85 19.88
CA ILE A 135 -9.91 7.16 19.36
C ILE A 135 -11.39 7.21 18.94
N GLY A 136 -12.08 6.09 18.90
CA GLY A 136 -13.46 6.02 18.43
C GLY A 136 -13.96 4.59 18.27
N TYR A 137 -15.18 4.47 17.74
CA TYR A 137 -15.78 3.19 17.41
C TYR A 137 -16.23 3.16 15.97
N THR A 138 -16.07 2.01 15.31
CA THR A 138 -16.61 1.78 13.96
C THR A 138 -18.12 1.95 13.94
N GLY A 139 -18.65 2.36 12.80
CA GLY A 139 -20.06 2.57 12.56
C GLY A 139 -20.51 2.02 11.22
N LEU A 140 -21.46 2.71 10.61
CA LEU A 140 -22.06 2.33 9.34
C LEU A 140 -22.04 3.54 8.42
N ALA A 141 -21.40 3.40 7.27
CA ALA A 141 -21.44 4.42 6.24
C ALA A 141 -22.90 4.69 5.83
N ALA A 142 -23.26 5.96 5.62
CA ALA A 142 -24.63 6.34 5.27
C ALA A 142 -25.16 5.64 4.00
N SER A 143 -24.27 5.22 3.10
CA SER A 143 -24.57 4.55 1.83
C SER A 143 -24.30 3.05 1.82
N SER A 144 -23.96 2.44 2.97
CA SER A 144 -23.61 1.01 3.09
C SER A 144 -24.59 0.26 3.97
N LEU A 145 -24.77 -1.03 3.67
CA LEU A 145 -25.46 -2.00 4.54
C LEU A 145 -24.49 -2.81 5.41
N PHE A 146 -23.18 -2.61 5.24
CA PHE A 146 -22.13 -3.39 5.89
C PHE A 146 -21.25 -2.51 6.79
N PRO A 147 -21.23 -2.76 8.11
CA PRO A 147 -20.32 -2.10 9.04
C PRO A 147 -18.84 -2.41 8.73
N HIS A 148 -18.03 -1.36 8.65
CA HIS A 148 -16.59 -1.43 8.41
C HIS A 148 -15.93 -0.14 8.89
N LEU A 149 -14.61 -0.15 9.00
CA LEU A 149 -13.80 1.05 9.05
C LEU A 149 -13.24 1.33 7.66
N HIS A 150 -13.51 2.52 7.14
CA HIS A 150 -12.78 3.03 6.00
C HIS A 150 -11.54 3.76 6.50
N PHE A 151 -10.36 3.29 6.10
CA PHE A 151 -9.06 3.76 6.60
C PHE A 151 -8.20 4.27 5.45
N GLU A 152 -7.76 5.52 5.56
CA GLU A 152 -6.87 6.16 4.57
C GLU A 152 -5.53 6.54 5.18
N ILE A 153 -4.47 6.48 4.35
CA ILE A 153 -3.20 7.17 4.58
C ILE A 153 -3.05 8.23 3.49
N ARG A 154 -2.69 9.46 3.88
CA ARG A 154 -2.37 10.56 2.98
C ARG A 154 -0.94 11.04 3.24
N ASP A 155 -0.09 10.96 2.23
CA ASP A 155 1.34 11.28 2.33
C ASP A 155 1.64 12.62 1.65
N GLY A 156 2.12 13.60 2.42
CA GLY A 156 2.43 14.95 1.93
C GLY A 156 1.31 15.99 2.04
N GLY A 157 0.10 15.63 2.48
CA GLY A 157 -0.98 16.61 2.70
C GLY A 157 -2.29 16.01 3.19
N THR A 158 -3.25 16.88 3.55
CA THR A 158 -4.56 16.46 4.08
C THR A 158 -5.61 16.24 3.00
N GLU A 159 -5.32 16.48 1.73
CA GLU A 159 -6.29 16.39 0.63
C GLU A 159 -6.37 14.97 0.02
N LYS A 160 -7.51 14.65 -0.59
CA LYS A 160 -7.76 13.36 -1.26
C LYS A 160 -6.69 13.00 -2.30
N ALA A 161 -6.06 13.98 -2.95
CA ALA A 161 -5.01 13.78 -3.94
C ALA A 161 -3.70 13.17 -3.37
N TYR A 162 -3.49 13.26 -2.06
CA TYR A 162 -2.33 12.69 -1.38
C TYR A 162 -2.57 11.26 -0.89
N SER A 163 -3.73 10.66 -1.17
CA SER A 163 -4.06 9.31 -0.73
C SER A 163 -3.13 8.28 -1.36
N VAL A 164 -2.62 7.38 -0.53
CA VAL A 164 -1.70 6.30 -0.91
C VAL A 164 -2.20 4.99 -0.35
N HIS A 165 -1.78 3.86 -0.93
CA HIS A 165 -2.20 2.53 -0.49
C HIS A 165 -1.81 2.29 0.99
N PRO A 166 -2.77 2.14 1.94
CA PRO A 166 -2.46 2.04 3.38
C PRO A 166 -1.57 0.87 3.78
N LEU A 167 -1.70 -0.28 3.10
CA LEU A 167 -0.83 -1.46 3.31
C LEU A 167 0.66 -1.23 3.03
N ARG A 168 1.06 -0.09 2.47
CA ARG A 168 2.48 0.30 2.41
C ARG A 168 3.07 0.64 3.77
N PHE A 169 2.21 1.01 4.71
CA PHE A 169 2.61 1.50 6.03
C PHE A 169 2.15 0.56 7.15
N LEU A 170 1.01 -0.11 6.97
CA LEU A 170 0.49 -1.05 7.96
C LEU A 170 1.31 -2.35 7.99
N PRO A 171 1.56 -2.93 9.18
CA PRO A 171 2.25 -4.21 9.28
C PRO A 171 1.38 -5.32 8.71
N THR A 172 1.74 -5.88 7.57
CA THR A 172 1.06 -7.04 6.99
C THR A 172 1.70 -8.35 7.48
N PRO A 173 0.92 -9.42 7.73
CA PRO A 173 1.50 -10.72 8.02
C PRO A 173 2.42 -11.14 6.87
N ALA A 174 3.66 -11.47 7.19
CA ALA A 174 4.58 -12.08 6.24
C ALA A 174 4.02 -13.47 5.88
N GLY A 175 3.34 -13.62 4.75
CA GLY A 175 2.80 -14.95 4.46
C GLY A 175 1.95 -15.20 3.22
N LEU A 176 1.63 -14.20 2.39
CA LEU A 176 0.74 -14.45 1.26
C LEU A 176 1.20 -13.64 0.03
N PRO A 177 2.29 -14.05 -0.64
CA PRO A 177 2.70 -13.41 -1.89
C PRO A 177 1.64 -13.63 -2.98
N PRO A 178 1.51 -12.71 -3.95
CA PRO A 178 0.68 -12.96 -5.13
C PRO A 178 1.09 -14.26 -5.82
N ALA A 179 0.15 -14.98 -6.40
CA ALA A 179 0.42 -16.04 -7.35
C ALA A 179 0.37 -15.49 -8.77
N LEU A 180 1.17 -16.07 -9.66
CA LEU A 180 1.34 -15.60 -11.02
C LEU A 180 1.26 -16.77 -11.99
N ALA A 181 0.39 -16.66 -12.98
CA ALA A 181 0.34 -17.53 -14.14
C ALA A 181 0.54 -16.69 -15.39
N VAL A 182 1.20 -17.25 -16.40
CA VAL A 182 1.39 -16.59 -17.69
C VAL A 182 1.07 -17.58 -18.79
N ARG A 183 0.39 -17.08 -19.83
CA ARG A 183 -0.04 -17.85 -20.99
C ARG A 183 0.19 -17.03 -22.25
N ARG A 184 0.84 -17.63 -23.24
CA ARG A 184 0.87 -17.12 -24.62
C ARG A 184 -0.48 -17.40 -25.28
N THR A 185 -1.11 -16.39 -25.89
CA THR A 185 -2.44 -16.56 -26.50
C THR A 185 -2.43 -16.62 -28.02
N ASP A 186 -1.34 -16.21 -28.66
CA ASP A 186 -1.09 -16.31 -30.10
C ASP A 186 0.11 -17.22 -30.37
N ALA A 187 -0.17 -18.51 -30.49
CA ALA A 187 0.84 -19.55 -30.70
C ALA A 187 1.57 -19.44 -32.06
N ASP A 188 0.97 -18.81 -33.06
CA ASP A 188 1.40 -18.93 -34.47
C ASP A 188 2.09 -17.68 -35.04
N SER A 189 2.20 -16.59 -34.27
CA SER A 189 2.81 -15.34 -34.75
C SER A 189 4.22 -15.14 -34.21
N THR A 190 5.18 -14.87 -35.09
CA THR A 190 6.56 -14.48 -34.75
C THR A 190 6.78 -12.97 -34.80
N SER A 191 5.83 -12.19 -35.32
CA SER A 191 5.92 -10.73 -35.44
C SER A 191 5.13 -9.98 -34.36
N SER A 192 4.21 -10.67 -33.70
CA SER A 192 3.44 -10.18 -32.55
C SER A 192 3.18 -11.33 -31.59
N VAL A 193 3.33 -11.07 -30.30
CA VAL A 193 2.95 -12.02 -29.25
C VAL A 193 2.11 -11.32 -28.19
N THR A 194 1.03 -11.96 -27.80
CA THR A 194 0.15 -11.55 -26.72
C THR A 194 0.34 -12.52 -25.56
N ALA A 195 0.82 -11.97 -24.44
CA ALA A 195 0.96 -12.66 -23.18
C ALA A 195 -0.21 -12.28 -22.27
N GLU A 196 -1.02 -13.23 -21.87
CA GLU A 196 -1.92 -13.04 -20.74
C GLU A 196 -1.20 -13.43 -19.45
N VAL A 197 -1.08 -12.48 -18.54
CA VAL A 197 -0.53 -12.67 -17.21
C VAL A 197 -1.68 -12.60 -16.23
N GLU A 198 -2.02 -13.73 -15.63
CA GLU A 198 -2.99 -13.80 -14.55
C GLU A 198 -2.27 -13.67 -13.22
N VAL A 199 -2.62 -12.63 -12.47
CA VAL A 199 -2.17 -12.41 -11.10
C VAL A 199 -3.30 -12.78 -10.16
N THR A 200 -3.09 -13.79 -9.32
CA THR A 200 -4.01 -14.13 -8.24
C THR A 200 -3.47 -13.55 -6.94
N LEU A 201 -4.25 -12.67 -6.34
CA LEU A 201 -3.97 -12.05 -5.07
C LEU A 201 -4.56 -12.93 -3.95
N PRO A 202 -3.75 -13.50 -3.05
CA PRO A 202 -4.28 -14.22 -1.90
C PRO A 202 -5.13 -13.27 -1.04
N GLY A 203 -6.23 -13.81 -0.49
CA GLY A 203 -7.20 -13.05 0.29
C GLY A 203 -6.53 -12.18 1.36
N ILE A 204 -7.02 -10.94 1.46
CA ILE A 204 -6.31 -9.70 1.88
C ILE A 204 -5.55 -9.15 0.67
N ALA A 205 -6.26 -8.44 -0.22
CA ALA A 205 -5.74 -7.84 -1.46
C ALA A 205 -4.32 -7.25 -1.24
N PRO A 206 -3.25 -7.96 -1.63
CA PRO A 206 -1.92 -7.41 -1.63
C PRO A 206 -2.00 -6.26 -2.61
N GLY A 207 -1.69 -5.05 -2.16
CA GLY A 207 -1.60 -3.90 -3.06
C GLY A 207 -0.60 -4.22 -4.15
N LEU A 208 -1.08 -4.72 -5.28
CA LEU A 208 -0.26 -5.05 -6.43
C LEU A 208 0.33 -3.73 -6.90
N ILE A 209 1.65 -3.62 -6.94
CA ILE A 209 2.35 -2.41 -7.34
C ILE A 209 2.72 -2.50 -8.81
N GLU A 210 3.26 -3.64 -9.20
CA GLU A 210 3.84 -3.82 -10.52
C GLU A 210 3.52 -5.20 -11.05
N VAL A 211 3.15 -5.26 -12.34
CA VAL A 211 3.22 -6.48 -13.14
C VAL A 211 4.02 -6.17 -14.38
N ALA A 212 5.07 -6.95 -14.62
CA ALA A 212 5.84 -6.83 -15.85
C ALA A 212 5.84 -8.14 -16.60
N ALA A 213 5.82 -8.05 -17.92
CA ALA A 213 6.00 -9.17 -18.83
C ALA A 213 7.14 -8.86 -19.77
N ALA A 214 7.96 -9.86 -20.06
CA ALA A 214 9.09 -9.75 -20.96
C ALA A 214 9.10 -10.92 -21.94
N THR A 215 9.50 -10.63 -23.17
CA THR A 215 9.89 -11.64 -24.15
C THR A 215 11.40 -11.85 -24.06
N LYS A 216 11.81 -13.12 -24.03
CA LYS A 216 13.21 -13.54 -23.92
C LYS A 216 13.55 -14.56 -24.99
N SER A 217 14.79 -14.55 -25.46
CA SER A 217 15.35 -15.69 -26.19
C SER A 217 15.60 -16.84 -25.21
N ARG A 218 15.15 -18.03 -25.56
CA ARG A 218 15.36 -19.28 -24.80
C ARG A 218 16.81 -19.72 -24.90
N SER A 219 17.44 -19.53 -26.06
CA SER A 219 18.82 -19.93 -26.33
C SER A 219 19.86 -19.03 -25.65
N THR A 220 19.64 -17.72 -25.62
CA THR A 220 20.60 -16.76 -25.02
C THR A 220 20.19 -16.27 -23.64
N GLY A 221 18.90 -16.35 -23.28
CA GLY A 221 18.34 -15.74 -22.07
C GLY A 221 18.17 -14.22 -22.14
N GLU A 222 18.50 -13.61 -23.28
CA GLU A 222 18.45 -12.16 -23.49
C GLU A 222 17.00 -11.67 -23.50
N VAL A 223 16.74 -10.53 -22.85
CA VAL A 223 15.46 -9.82 -22.90
C VAL A 223 15.38 -9.08 -24.22
N ILE A 224 14.39 -9.43 -25.03
CA ILE A 224 14.10 -8.78 -26.32
C ILE A 224 13.30 -7.51 -26.04
N GLU A 225 12.23 -7.63 -25.26
CA GLU A 225 11.35 -6.52 -24.90
C GLU A 225 10.75 -6.78 -23.52
N GLU A 226 10.68 -5.75 -22.67
CA GLU A 226 9.97 -5.77 -21.39
C GLU A 226 8.91 -4.67 -21.38
N ARG A 227 7.72 -5.00 -20.88
CA ARG A 227 6.63 -4.06 -20.63
C ARG A 227 6.22 -4.16 -19.18
N VAL A 228 5.92 -3.00 -18.59
CA VAL A 228 5.62 -2.87 -17.17
C VAL A 228 4.28 -2.15 -17.02
N PHE A 229 3.38 -2.72 -16.24
CA PHE A 229 2.20 -2.06 -15.73
C PHE A 229 2.41 -1.70 -14.26
N ASN A 230 2.39 -0.40 -13.96
CA ASN A 230 2.53 0.13 -12.61
C ASN A 230 1.16 0.60 -12.10
N TYR A 231 0.63 -0.11 -11.10
CA TYR A 231 -0.67 0.18 -10.50
C TYR A 231 -0.70 1.52 -9.78
N ASP A 232 0.39 1.96 -9.14
CA ASP A 232 0.39 3.27 -8.47
C ASP A 232 0.40 4.42 -9.45
N GLU A 233 1.22 4.33 -10.50
CA GLU A 233 1.26 5.34 -11.55
C GLU A 233 -0.10 5.45 -12.23
N TRP A 234 -0.73 4.30 -12.49
CA TRP A 234 -2.10 4.25 -12.99
C TRP A 234 -3.08 4.87 -11.99
N ASN A 235 -3.07 4.45 -10.73
CA ASN A 235 -3.95 4.98 -9.69
C ASN A 235 -3.87 6.50 -9.57
N ARG A 236 -2.68 7.09 -9.69
CA ARG A 236 -2.47 8.54 -9.65
C ARG A 236 -3.19 9.29 -10.78
N GLN A 237 -3.37 8.66 -11.93
CA GLN A 237 -4.09 9.25 -13.07
C GLN A 237 -5.60 9.38 -12.83
N TYR A 238 -6.17 8.60 -11.91
CA TYR A 238 -7.62 8.52 -11.65
C TYR A 238 -8.00 9.01 -10.24
N THR A 239 -7.25 9.98 -9.71
CA THR A 239 -7.45 10.51 -8.35
C THR A 239 -8.63 11.50 -8.24
N ALA A 240 -9.14 12.01 -9.36
CA ALA A 240 -10.26 12.94 -9.41
C ALA A 240 -11.62 12.24 -9.29
N GLU A 241 -12.60 12.94 -8.74
CA GLU A 241 -13.97 12.43 -8.56
C GLU A 241 -14.72 12.38 -9.90
N GLY A 242 -15.30 11.22 -10.23
CA GLY A 242 -16.10 11.04 -11.44
C GLY A 242 -15.35 10.52 -12.67
N ASP A 243 -14.02 10.36 -12.59
CA ASP A 243 -13.28 9.68 -13.65
C ASP A 243 -13.62 8.19 -13.62
N ALA A 244 -14.30 7.74 -14.67
CA ALA A 244 -14.53 6.34 -14.87
C ALA A 244 -13.18 5.66 -15.04
N ALA A 245 -12.75 4.90 -14.05
CA ALA A 245 -11.58 4.03 -14.15
C ALA A 245 -11.89 2.82 -15.04
N ILE A 246 -12.33 3.12 -16.26
CA ILE A 246 -12.58 2.18 -17.32
C ILE A 246 -11.25 2.06 -18.07
N ILE A 247 -10.62 0.91 -17.92
CA ILE A 247 -9.56 0.49 -18.83
C ILE A 247 -10.27 -0.07 -20.06
N ASP A 248 -10.58 0.81 -21.01
CA ASP A 248 -10.92 0.40 -22.37
C ASP A 248 -9.99 1.18 -23.32
N GLU A 249 -9.37 0.47 -24.27
CA GLU A 249 -8.10 0.83 -24.90
C GLU A 249 -8.02 2.23 -25.54
N GLN A 250 -6.87 2.91 -25.29
CA GLN A 250 -6.00 3.54 -26.30
C GLN A 250 -4.69 4.11 -25.68
N SER A 251 -4.55 4.16 -24.34
CA SER A 251 -3.47 4.91 -23.68
C SER A 251 -2.29 4.09 -23.12
N LEU A 252 -2.41 2.77 -22.89
CA LEU A 252 -1.39 1.99 -22.17
C LEU A 252 -0.45 1.16 -23.06
N GLY A 253 -0.23 1.59 -24.30
CA GLY A 253 0.77 0.98 -25.19
C GLY A 253 0.64 -0.55 -25.30
N GLY A 254 -0.52 -1.08 -25.68
CA GLY A 254 -0.73 -2.52 -25.88
C GLY A 254 -0.86 -3.35 -24.59
N ILE A 255 -0.99 -2.72 -23.42
CA ILE A 255 -1.42 -3.39 -22.19
C ILE A 255 -2.94 -3.30 -22.11
N ARG A 256 -3.61 -4.46 -22.08
CA ARG A 256 -5.04 -4.58 -21.83
C ARG A 256 -5.25 -5.29 -20.51
N ILE A 257 -5.85 -4.62 -19.55
CA ILE A 257 -6.23 -5.26 -18.29
C ILE A 257 -7.65 -5.75 -18.47
N GLU A 258 -7.83 -7.06 -18.43
CA GLU A 258 -9.13 -7.73 -18.48
C GLU A 258 -9.47 -8.23 -17.09
N PRO A 259 -10.06 -7.40 -16.23
CA PRO A 259 -10.96 -7.94 -15.25
C PRO A 259 -12.29 -8.20 -15.96
N ALA A 260 -13.18 -8.99 -15.38
CA ALA A 260 -14.60 -8.83 -15.67
C ALA A 260 -15.15 -7.48 -15.11
N LYS A 261 -14.32 -6.40 -15.05
CA LYS A 261 -14.37 -5.08 -14.34
C LYS A 261 -13.49 -5.03 -13.09
N PHE A 262 -12.56 -4.06 -13.01
CA PHE A 262 -11.63 -3.94 -11.87
C PHE A 262 -12.48 -3.63 -10.65
N ASN A 263 -12.52 -4.59 -9.74
CA ASN A 263 -13.22 -4.48 -8.48
C ASN A 263 -12.19 -4.82 -7.42
N ALA A 264 -11.95 -3.89 -6.49
CA ALA A 264 -11.01 -4.04 -5.38
C ALA A 264 -11.37 -5.19 -4.40
N GLN A 265 -12.48 -5.90 -4.65
CA GLN A 265 -12.88 -7.16 -4.03
C GLN A 265 -12.38 -8.42 -4.77
N SER A 266 -11.87 -8.27 -6.00
CA SER A 266 -11.44 -9.40 -6.83
C SER A 266 -10.10 -9.91 -6.32
N SER A 267 -9.99 -11.23 -6.19
CA SER A 267 -8.75 -11.93 -5.83
C SER A 267 -7.95 -12.37 -7.06
N ALA A 268 -8.40 -12.08 -8.28
CA ALA A 268 -7.71 -12.45 -9.51
C ALA A 268 -7.88 -11.35 -10.57
N TYR A 269 -6.79 -11.06 -11.27
CA TYR A 269 -6.72 -10.07 -12.34
C TYR A 269 -5.97 -10.66 -13.53
N VAL A 270 -6.51 -10.53 -14.74
CA VAL A 270 -5.79 -10.87 -15.97
C VAL A 270 -5.29 -9.59 -16.61
N ILE A 271 -3.98 -9.51 -16.82
CA ILE A 271 -3.31 -8.42 -17.50
C ILE A 271 -2.71 -9.00 -18.78
N ALA A 272 -3.29 -8.62 -19.92
CA ALA A 272 -2.76 -8.95 -21.22
C ALA A 272 -1.71 -7.91 -21.65
N PHE A 273 -0.54 -8.38 -22.03
CA PHE A 273 0.54 -7.60 -22.61
C PHE A 273 0.67 -8.00 -24.08
N ARG A 274 0.49 -7.04 -24.99
CA ARG A 274 0.78 -7.21 -26.40
C ARG A 274 2.18 -6.69 -26.72
N PHE A 275 3.00 -7.58 -27.23
CA PHE A 275 4.30 -7.33 -27.83
C PHE A 275 4.16 -7.36 -29.34
N SER A 276 4.78 -6.41 -30.02
CA SER A 276 4.67 -6.24 -31.47
C SER A 276 5.98 -5.72 -32.01
N ASN A 277 6.34 -6.11 -33.24
CA ASN A 277 7.65 -5.82 -33.82
C ASN A 277 8.79 -6.49 -33.04
N LEU A 278 8.55 -7.71 -32.55
CA LEU A 278 9.61 -8.53 -31.97
C LEU A 278 10.68 -8.75 -33.04
N ASP A 279 11.90 -8.30 -32.76
CA ASP A 279 13.01 -8.38 -33.70
C ASP A 279 13.18 -9.84 -34.17
N GLY A 280 13.28 -10.05 -35.48
CA GLY A 280 13.25 -11.37 -36.14
C GLY A 280 14.43 -12.30 -35.82
N THR A 281 15.14 -12.07 -34.72
CA THR A 281 16.24 -12.90 -34.19
C THR A 281 15.74 -14.07 -33.35
N ALA A 282 14.55 -13.99 -32.76
CA ALA A 282 13.93 -15.11 -32.05
C ALA A 282 12.91 -15.83 -32.94
N SER A 283 13.15 -17.10 -33.24
CA SER A 283 12.13 -17.97 -33.84
C SER A 283 10.97 -18.18 -32.85
N ALA A 284 9.76 -18.50 -33.32
CA ALA A 284 8.62 -18.83 -32.44
C ALA A 284 8.97 -19.91 -31.40
N ASP A 285 9.88 -20.83 -31.73
CA ASP A 285 10.35 -21.93 -30.87
C ASP A 285 11.41 -21.49 -29.84
N ASP A 286 12.12 -20.40 -30.13
CA ASP A 286 13.13 -19.81 -29.24
C ASP A 286 12.56 -18.71 -28.35
N LEU A 287 11.34 -18.25 -28.60
CA LEU A 287 10.71 -17.26 -27.74
C LEU A 287 10.30 -17.87 -26.40
N ARG A 288 10.41 -17.10 -25.33
CA ARG A 288 9.87 -17.41 -23.99
C ARG A 288 9.26 -16.15 -23.40
N ILE A 289 8.12 -16.29 -22.75
CA ILE A 289 7.50 -15.20 -22.00
C ILE A 289 7.85 -15.41 -20.52
N THR A 290 8.33 -14.35 -19.87
CA THR A 290 8.46 -14.30 -18.40
C THR A 290 7.62 -13.18 -17.86
N ALA A 291 6.96 -13.41 -16.74
CA ALA A 291 6.22 -12.38 -16.02
C ALA A 291 6.76 -12.27 -14.59
N ARG A 292 6.72 -11.06 -14.03
CA ARG A 292 6.96 -10.79 -12.61
C ARG A 292 5.82 -9.96 -12.03
N ALA A 293 5.48 -10.20 -10.78
CA ALA A 293 4.53 -9.39 -10.03
C ALA A 293 5.13 -8.98 -8.68
N ARG A 294 4.90 -7.73 -8.26
CA ARG A 294 5.37 -7.17 -6.98
C ARG A 294 4.22 -6.56 -6.20
N ASP A 295 4.14 -6.88 -4.91
CA ASP A 295 3.16 -6.27 -4.00
C ASP A 295 3.75 -5.13 -3.15
N VAL A 296 2.88 -4.42 -2.42
CA VAL A 296 3.18 -3.33 -1.47
C VAL A 296 4.15 -3.74 -0.35
N ASN A 297 4.26 -5.04 -0.07
CA ASN A 297 5.13 -5.58 0.98
C ASN A 297 6.52 -5.96 0.43
N GLY A 298 6.74 -5.77 -0.87
CA GLY A 298 7.99 -6.10 -1.54
C GLY A 298 8.15 -7.57 -1.92
N HIS A 299 7.10 -8.40 -1.78
CA HIS A 299 7.15 -9.76 -2.31
C HIS A 299 7.22 -9.69 -3.84
N VAL A 300 8.12 -10.48 -4.43
CA VAL A 300 8.25 -10.63 -5.87
C VAL A 300 8.04 -12.08 -6.23
N VAL A 301 7.16 -12.32 -7.21
CA VAL A 301 6.93 -13.64 -7.80
C VAL A 301 7.16 -13.60 -9.29
N GLU A 302 7.63 -14.72 -9.84
CA GLU A 302 7.93 -14.85 -11.26
C GLU A 302 7.26 -16.09 -11.84
N ALA A 303 6.86 -16.00 -13.10
CA ALA A 303 6.29 -17.10 -13.87
C ALA A 303 6.82 -17.06 -15.30
N SER A 304 6.72 -18.18 -16.01
CA SER A 304 7.15 -18.23 -17.41
C SER A 304 6.29 -19.19 -18.24
N ALA A 305 6.10 -18.85 -19.51
CA ALA A 305 5.46 -19.69 -20.51
C ALA A 305 6.38 -19.85 -21.74
N PRO A 306 6.30 -21.00 -22.43
CA PRO A 306 6.89 -21.14 -23.75
C PRO A 306 6.23 -20.21 -24.78
#